data_AF-A0A395HJS2-F1
#
_entry.id   AF-A0A395HJS2-F1
#
_cell.length_a   1.000
_cell.length_b   1.000
_cell.length_c   1.000
_cell.angle_alpha   90.00
_cell.angle_beta   90.00
_cell.angle_gamma   90.00
#
_symmetry.space_group_name_H-M   'P 1'
#
loop_
_entity.id
_entity.type
_entity.pdbx_description
1 polymer ?
#
loop_
_entity_poly.entity_id
_entity_poly.type
_entity_poly.pdbx_seq_one_letter_code
_entity_poly.pdbx_strand_id
1 'polypeptide(L)'
;MDANMNNLLKWSIQASTENRAADGDNSSNNNNNAVTPAQPSSNASRGLNPEMLSALFGGPTDADLMKASMEALRSDEVDLENKLIAFDNFEQLIEGIDNANNLEPLGLWTPLVELLQHEEAEMRRMAAWCIGTAVQNNEKAQDKLVVLNALPRLVTISTTDSTPNVRKKAIYAISSAVRNYQPAMDEVTKSLPEGYSRDKIDAGDMDAVDALMDKLRAHPVESA
;
A
#
# COMPACT_ATOMS: atom_id res chain seq x y z
N MET A 1 5.79 -18.46 14.50
CA MET A 1 6.44 -17.38 13.74
C MET A 1 7.93 -17.67 13.55
N ASP A 2 8.45 -17.46 12.35
CA ASP A 2 9.89 -17.48 12.08
C ASP A 2 10.58 -16.25 12.68
N ALA A 3 11.69 -16.44 13.40
CA ALA A 3 12.42 -15.36 14.07
C ALA A 3 12.91 -14.26 13.10
N ASN A 4 13.08 -14.61 11.82
CA ASN A 4 13.46 -13.66 10.77
C ASN A 4 12.36 -12.63 10.47
N MET A 5 11.09 -13.05 10.50
CA MET A 5 9.95 -12.17 10.19
C MET A 5 9.74 -11.11 11.27
N ASN A 6 9.83 -11.49 12.55
CA ASN A 6 9.77 -10.52 13.64
C ASN A 6 10.90 -9.49 13.57
N ASN A 7 12.06 -9.84 13.02
CA ASN A 7 13.15 -8.89 12.84
C ASN A 7 12.87 -7.93 11.67
N LEU A 8 12.29 -8.42 10.56
CA LEU A 8 11.93 -7.58 9.41
C LEU A 8 10.80 -6.61 9.75
N LEU A 9 9.78 -7.05 10.50
CA LEU A 9 8.70 -6.17 10.94
C LEU A 9 9.22 -5.10 11.91
N LYS A 10 10.11 -5.45 12.85
CA LYS A 10 10.75 -4.46 13.73
C LYS A 10 11.59 -3.46 12.94
N TRP A 11 12.34 -3.95 11.96
CA TRP A 11 13.16 -3.10 11.09
C TRP A 11 12.29 -2.13 10.31
N SER A 12 11.17 -2.61 9.73
CA SER A 12 10.26 -1.76 8.97
C SER A 12 9.55 -0.74 9.86
N ILE A 13 9.09 -1.13 11.07
CA ILE A 13 8.49 -0.20 12.04
C ILE A 13 9.50 0.89 12.43
N GLN A 14 10.75 0.52 12.74
CA GLN A 14 11.78 1.49 13.12
C GLN A 14 12.07 2.47 11.98
N ALA A 15 12.23 1.98 10.75
CA ALA A 15 12.45 2.82 9.57
C ALA A 15 11.29 3.82 9.34
N SER A 16 10.03 3.41 9.52
CA SER A 16 8.87 4.32 9.40
C SER A 16 8.90 5.42 10.47
N THR A 17 9.29 5.09 11.71
CA THR A 17 9.34 6.06 12.81
C THR A 17 10.45 7.10 12.62
N GLU A 18 11.61 6.70 12.11
CA GLU A 18 12.73 7.59 11.82
C GLU A 18 12.39 8.54 10.67
N ASN A 19 11.73 8.06 9.61
CA ASN A 19 11.31 8.91 8.49
C ASN A 19 10.24 9.94 8.90
N ARG A 20 9.30 9.56 9.80
CA ARG A 20 8.32 10.49 10.39
C ARG A 20 8.96 11.53 11.31
N ALA A 21 10.05 11.19 11.99
CA ALA A 21 10.79 12.14 12.84
C ALA A 21 11.62 13.14 12.01
N ALA A 22 12.12 12.74 10.84
CA ALA A 22 12.89 13.62 9.96
C ALA A 22 12.04 14.71 9.27
N ASP A 23 10.76 14.45 9.00
CA ASP A 23 9.82 15.41 8.41
C ASP A 23 9.20 16.40 9.44
N GLY A 24 9.47 16.19 10.73
CA GLY A 24 8.82 16.92 11.83
C GLY A 24 9.64 18.06 12.45
N ASP A 25 10.92 18.24 12.11
CA ASP A 25 11.78 19.20 12.81
C ASP A 25 12.48 20.18 11.87
N ASN A 26 11.78 21.27 11.57
CA ASN A 26 12.43 22.51 11.15
C ASN A 26 11.86 23.69 11.93
N SER A 27 12.19 23.79 13.23
CA SER A 27 12.35 25.09 13.88
C SER A 27 13.16 25.04 15.18
N SER A 28 14.38 25.60 15.10
CA SER A 28 15.01 26.45 16.12
C SER A 28 15.56 25.83 17.42
N ASN A 29 16.78 25.29 17.32
CA ASN A 29 18.02 25.73 18.00
C ASN A 29 17.92 26.43 19.40
N ASN A 30 18.44 25.82 20.48
CA ASN A 30 19.73 26.16 21.14
C ASN A 30 19.90 25.55 22.57
N ASN A 31 21.06 24.91 22.76
CA ASN A 31 21.96 24.84 23.95
C ASN A 31 21.46 24.41 25.35
N ASN A 32 22.07 23.34 25.90
CA ASN A 32 23.12 23.46 26.94
C ASN A 32 23.76 22.12 27.38
N ASN A 33 25.04 22.23 27.73
CA ASN A 33 26.02 21.21 28.13
C ASN A 33 25.69 20.38 29.39
N ALA A 34 26.09 19.10 29.39
CA ALA A 34 26.68 18.45 30.56
C ALA A 34 27.57 17.25 30.15
N VAL A 35 28.86 17.35 30.46
CA VAL A 35 29.87 16.28 30.36
C VAL A 35 29.89 15.51 31.68
N THR A 36 29.78 14.18 31.64
CA THR A 36 30.07 13.31 32.81
C THR A 36 30.75 12.02 32.33
N PRO A 37 31.78 11.52 33.05
CA PRO A 37 32.80 10.63 32.48
C PRO A 37 32.43 9.14 32.53
N ALA A 38 33.02 8.41 31.59
CA ALA A 38 32.88 6.97 31.42
C ALA A 38 33.37 6.14 32.63
N GLN A 39 32.67 5.04 32.91
CA GLN A 39 33.26 3.85 33.52
C GLN A 39 32.80 2.57 32.80
N PRO A 40 33.66 1.53 32.74
CA PRO A 40 33.55 0.43 31.80
C PRO A 40 32.82 -0.78 32.42
N SER A 41 31.77 -1.27 31.75
CA SER A 41 31.11 -2.53 32.10
C SER A 41 31.48 -3.64 31.13
N SER A 42 31.87 -4.76 31.74
CA SER A 42 32.39 -6.03 31.24
C SER A 42 31.58 -6.71 30.13
N ASN A 43 32.31 -7.25 29.15
CA ASN A 43 31.83 -8.21 28.14
C ASN A 43 31.31 -9.51 28.79
N ALA A 44 30.17 -10.03 28.30
CA ALA A 44 30.06 -11.38 27.71
C ALA A 44 28.60 -11.81 27.44
N SER A 45 27.94 -11.12 26.49
CA SER A 45 26.90 -11.67 25.62
C SER A 45 26.51 -10.62 24.57
N ARG A 46 27.51 -10.14 23.80
CA ARG A 46 27.22 -9.32 22.61
C ARG A 46 26.66 -10.24 21.53
N GLY A 47 25.38 -10.57 21.65
CA GLY A 47 24.61 -11.01 20.50
C GLY A 47 24.74 -9.93 19.43
N LEU A 48 24.97 -10.36 18.18
CA LEU A 48 25.00 -9.46 17.04
C LEU A 48 23.62 -8.79 16.98
N ASN A 49 23.56 -7.47 17.19
CA ASN A 49 22.30 -6.73 17.05
C ASN A 49 21.97 -6.60 15.55
N PRO A 50 20.69 -6.38 15.19
CA PRO A 50 20.26 -6.25 13.80
C PRO A 50 21.05 -5.17 13.02
N GLU A 51 21.47 -4.10 13.69
CA GLU A 51 22.25 -3.02 13.10
C GLU A 51 23.68 -3.47 12.73
N MET A 52 24.34 -4.27 13.58
CA MET A 52 25.68 -4.82 13.26
C MET A 52 25.62 -5.91 12.19
N LEU A 53 24.53 -6.68 12.13
CA LEU A 53 24.32 -7.65 11.04
C LEU A 53 24.07 -6.93 9.71
N SER A 54 23.25 -5.87 9.72
CA SER A 54 23.01 -5.02 8.55
C SER A 54 24.28 -4.32 8.05
N ALA A 55 25.11 -3.82 8.96
CA ALA A 55 26.40 -3.22 8.62
C ALA A 55 27.43 -4.23 8.05
N LEU A 56 27.29 -5.52 8.36
CA LEU A 56 28.21 -6.58 7.95
C LEU A 56 27.75 -7.33 6.68
N PHE A 57 26.44 -7.53 6.50
CA PHE A 57 25.84 -8.31 5.42
C PHE A 57 24.95 -7.49 4.46
N GLY A 58 24.73 -6.21 4.75
CA GLY A 58 23.70 -5.39 4.12
C GLY A 58 22.36 -5.49 4.85
N GLY A 59 21.53 -4.45 4.73
CA GLY A 59 20.14 -4.48 5.19
C GLY A 59 19.25 -5.38 4.31
N PRO A 60 18.00 -5.64 4.73
CA PRO A 60 17.05 -6.36 3.89
C PRO A 60 16.84 -5.64 2.56
N THR A 61 16.61 -6.41 1.49
CA THR A 61 16.26 -5.81 0.19
C THR A 61 14.82 -5.31 0.19
N ASP A 62 14.47 -4.39 -0.71
CA ASP A 62 13.09 -3.96 -0.93
C ASP A 62 12.15 -5.15 -1.16
N ALA A 63 12.60 -6.16 -1.92
CA ALA A 63 11.82 -7.38 -2.13
C ALA A 63 11.57 -8.15 -0.82
N ASP A 64 12.55 -8.21 0.09
CA ASP A 64 12.40 -8.84 1.40
C ASP A 64 11.42 -8.06 2.28
N LEU A 65 11.49 -6.73 2.25
CA LEU A 65 10.57 -5.85 2.97
C LEU A 65 9.14 -5.97 2.42
N MET A 66 8.96 -5.99 1.09
CA MET A 66 7.65 -6.17 0.46
C MET A 66 7.01 -7.52 0.86
N LYS A 67 7.79 -8.60 0.85
CA LYS A 67 7.33 -9.93 1.30
C LYS A 67 6.96 -9.92 2.78
N ALA A 68 7.80 -9.33 3.63
CA ALA A 68 7.56 -9.25 5.07
C ALA A 68 6.31 -8.41 5.40
N SER A 69 6.10 -7.28 4.72
CA SER A 69 4.87 -6.50 4.88
C SER A 69 3.65 -7.34 4.51
N MET A 70 3.64 -8.00 3.36
CA MET A 70 2.51 -8.82 2.94
C MET A 70 2.23 -10.00 3.88
N GLU A 71 3.27 -10.60 4.46
CA GLU A 71 3.13 -11.64 5.49
C GLU A 71 2.47 -11.07 6.77
N ALA A 72 2.93 -9.91 7.26
CA ALA A 72 2.35 -9.25 8.42
C ALA A 72 0.87 -8.89 8.20
N LEU A 73 0.52 -8.40 7.02
CA LEU A 73 -0.86 -8.06 6.65
C LEU A 73 -1.83 -9.24 6.73
N ARG A 74 -1.33 -10.47 6.53
CA ARG A 74 -2.11 -11.71 6.50
C ARG A 74 -2.02 -12.53 7.79
N SER A 75 -1.27 -12.04 8.78
CA SER A 75 -1.10 -12.74 10.05
C SER A 75 -2.23 -12.37 11.02
N ASP A 76 -2.82 -13.38 11.68
CA ASP A 76 -3.79 -13.17 12.76
C ASP A 76 -3.11 -12.74 14.08
N GLU A 77 -1.79 -12.87 14.17
CA GLU A 77 -1.00 -12.50 15.35
C GLU A 77 -0.57 -11.02 15.34
N VAL A 78 -0.74 -10.33 14.22
CA VAL A 78 -0.42 -8.89 14.08
C VAL A 78 -1.70 -8.08 14.23
N ASP A 79 -1.70 -7.15 15.18
CA ASP A 79 -2.82 -6.24 15.40
C ASP A 79 -3.01 -5.24 14.24
N LEU A 80 -4.17 -4.58 14.21
CA LEU A 80 -4.52 -3.66 13.14
C LEU A 80 -3.54 -2.48 13.03
N GLU A 81 -3.05 -1.93 14.15
CA GLU A 81 -2.12 -0.80 14.14
C GLU A 81 -0.82 -1.17 13.42
N ASN A 82 -0.23 -2.30 13.76
CA ASN A 82 0.98 -2.80 13.12
C ASN A 82 0.75 -3.22 11.66
N LYS A 83 -0.44 -3.72 11.32
CA LYS A 83 -0.82 -3.97 9.92
C LYS A 83 -0.89 -2.67 9.11
N LEU A 84 -1.39 -1.57 9.67
CA LEU A 84 -1.42 -0.28 8.98
C LEU A 84 -0.01 0.28 8.77
N ILE A 85 0.91 0.09 9.72
CA ILE A 85 2.33 0.43 9.51
C ILE A 85 2.95 -0.43 8.40
N ALA A 86 2.66 -1.73 8.38
CA ALA A 86 3.13 -2.62 7.31
C ALA A 86 2.60 -2.21 5.93
N PHE A 87 1.34 -1.77 5.86
CA PHE A 87 0.75 -1.20 4.64
C PHE A 87 1.42 0.11 4.22
N ASP A 88 1.64 1.05 5.13
CA ASP A 88 2.35 2.32 4.81
C ASP A 88 3.74 2.04 4.24
N ASN A 89 4.49 1.12 4.84
CA ASN A 89 5.81 0.71 4.35
C ASN A 89 5.75 0.03 2.98
N PHE A 90 4.76 -0.84 2.79
CA PHE A 90 4.54 -1.51 1.51
C PHE A 90 4.20 -0.51 0.41
N GLU A 91 3.34 0.47 0.71
CA GLU A 91 2.89 1.50 -0.22
C GLU A 91 4.06 2.40 -0.66
N GLN A 92 4.91 2.85 0.27
CA GLN A 92 6.12 3.61 -0.04
C GLN A 92 7.07 2.85 -0.97
N LEU A 93 7.27 1.55 -0.75
CA LEU A 93 8.14 0.74 -1.59
C LEU A 93 7.62 0.65 -3.04
N ILE A 94 6.31 0.49 -3.22
CA ILE A 94 5.68 0.34 -4.54
C ILE A 94 5.34 1.67 -5.23
N GLU A 95 5.63 2.83 -4.63
CA GLU A 95 5.70 4.10 -5.35
C GLU A 95 6.78 4.05 -6.46
N GLY A 96 7.85 3.28 -6.22
CA GLY A 96 8.86 2.98 -7.22
C GLY A 96 8.37 1.95 -8.24
N ILE A 97 8.39 2.32 -9.54
CA ILE A 97 7.88 1.47 -10.62
C ILE A 97 8.56 0.09 -10.70
N ASP A 98 9.84 -0.01 -10.35
CA ASP A 98 10.58 -1.28 -10.33
C ASP A 98 10.03 -2.24 -9.26
N ASN A 99 9.76 -1.72 -8.06
CA ASN A 99 9.16 -2.49 -6.98
C ASN A 99 7.70 -2.83 -7.28
N ALA A 100 6.91 -1.91 -7.83
CA ALA A 100 5.56 -2.21 -8.31
C ALA A 100 5.57 -3.35 -9.34
N ASN A 101 6.53 -3.36 -10.26
CA ASN A 101 6.69 -4.43 -11.25
C ASN A 101 7.18 -5.75 -10.65
N ASN A 102 7.81 -5.72 -9.48
CA ASN A 102 8.22 -6.92 -8.73
C ASN A 102 7.06 -7.59 -7.98
N LEU A 103 5.90 -6.95 -7.83
CA LEU A 103 4.72 -7.58 -7.22
C LEU A 103 4.33 -8.90 -7.91
N GLU A 104 4.51 -9.00 -9.23
CA GLU A 104 4.21 -10.20 -9.99
C GLU A 104 5.19 -11.36 -9.73
N PRO A 105 6.51 -11.21 -9.97
CA PRO A 105 7.46 -12.29 -9.71
C PRO A 105 7.57 -12.66 -8.22
N LEU A 106 7.22 -11.75 -7.30
CA LEU A 106 7.15 -12.04 -5.87
C LEU A 106 5.81 -12.68 -5.44
N GLY A 107 4.83 -12.79 -6.33
CA GLY A 107 3.52 -13.39 -6.03
C GLY A 107 2.64 -12.56 -5.07
N LEU A 108 2.84 -11.24 -5.04
CA LEU A 108 2.22 -10.34 -4.07
C LEU A 108 0.90 -9.70 -4.53
N TRP A 109 0.58 -9.79 -5.82
CA TRP A 109 -0.69 -9.25 -6.35
C TRP A 109 -1.93 -9.96 -5.79
N THR A 110 -1.95 -11.29 -5.83
CA THR A 110 -3.10 -12.07 -5.35
C THR A 110 -3.43 -11.77 -3.89
N PRO A 111 -2.47 -11.86 -2.93
CA PRO A 111 -2.79 -11.54 -1.55
C PRO A 111 -3.20 -10.07 -1.37
N LEU A 112 -2.63 -9.12 -2.11
CA LEU A 112 -3.05 -7.72 -2.07
C LEU A 112 -4.51 -7.52 -2.52
N VAL A 113 -4.92 -8.19 -3.61
CA VAL A 113 -6.30 -8.14 -4.13
C VAL A 113 -7.30 -8.86 -3.21
N GLU A 114 -6.87 -9.89 -2.49
CA GLU A 114 -7.68 -10.57 -1.48
C GLU A 114 -8.05 -9.62 -0.33
N LEU A 115 -7.12 -8.77 0.11
CA LEU A 115 -7.33 -7.79 1.19
C LEU A 115 -8.40 -6.73 0.89
N LEU A 116 -8.81 -6.57 -0.38
CA LEU A 116 -9.97 -5.74 -0.75
C LEU A 116 -11.29 -6.25 -0.15
N GLN A 117 -11.36 -7.48 0.33
CA GLN A 117 -12.56 -8.07 0.98
C GLN A 117 -12.40 -8.25 2.49
N HIS A 118 -11.37 -7.66 3.08
CA HIS A 118 -11.14 -7.79 4.52
C HIS A 118 -12.31 -7.19 5.32
N GLU A 119 -12.63 -7.75 6.49
CA GLU A 119 -13.72 -7.27 7.35
C GLU A 119 -13.47 -5.84 7.85
N GLU A 120 -12.23 -5.57 8.27
CA GLU A 120 -11.77 -4.23 8.68
C GLU A 120 -11.74 -3.25 7.50
N ALA A 121 -12.45 -2.13 7.65
CA ALA A 121 -12.53 -1.09 6.63
C ALA A 121 -11.15 -0.49 6.30
N GLU A 122 -10.30 -0.29 7.30
CA GLU A 122 -8.95 0.27 7.10
C GLU A 122 -8.05 -0.65 6.27
N MET A 123 -8.21 -1.98 6.39
CA MET A 123 -7.50 -2.95 5.56
C MET A 123 -7.93 -2.84 4.09
N ARG A 124 -9.24 -2.74 3.82
CA ARG A 124 -9.76 -2.53 2.45
C ARG A 124 -9.29 -1.20 1.87
N ARG A 125 -9.29 -0.13 2.68
CA ARG A 125 -8.82 1.20 2.30
C ARG A 125 -7.36 1.17 1.85
N MET A 126 -6.48 0.56 2.66
CA MET A 126 -5.05 0.49 2.37
C MET A 126 -4.74 -0.44 1.19
N ALA A 127 -5.44 -1.57 1.06
CA ALA A 127 -5.30 -2.44 -0.10
C ALA A 127 -5.64 -1.71 -1.40
N ALA A 128 -6.76 -0.98 -1.43
CA ALA A 128 -7.14 -0.17 -2.59
C ALA A 128 -6.11 0.93 -2.88
N TRP A 129 -5.57 1.58 -1.84
CA TRP A 129 -4.50 2.57 -2.03
C TRP A 129 -3.26 1.94 -2.66
N CYS A 130 -2.70 0.87 -2.08
CA CYS A 130 -1.52 0.20 -2.60
C CYS A 130 -1.71 -0.25 -4.06
N ILE A 131 -2.88 -0.82 -4.39
CA ILE A 131 -3.22 -1.18 -5.76
C ILE A 131 -3.18 0.05 -6.68
N GLY A 132 -3.83 1.15 -6.27
CA GLY A 132 -3.86 2.38 -7.04
C GLY A 132 -2.48 3.02 -7.25
N THR A 133 -1.59 2.90 -6.28
CA THR A 133 -0.19 3.36 -6.38
C THR A 133 0.60 2.50 -7.36
N ALA A 134 0.54 1.18 -7.23
CA ALA A 134 1.29 0.26 -8.08
C ALA A 134 0.93 0.35 -9.58
N VAL A 135 -0.35 0.64 -9.90
CA VAL A 135 -0.83 0.70 -11.30
C VAL A 135 -0.76 2.09 -11.93
N GLN A 136 -0.51 3.15 -11.15
CA GLN A 136 -0.52 4.51 -11.68
C GLN A 136 0.58 4.69 -12.72
N ASN A 137 0.19 5.03 -13.96
CA ASN A 137 1.09 5.18 -15.10
C ASN A 137 2.00 3.95 -15.32
N ASN A 138 1.50 2.76 -15.03
CA ASN A 138 2.25 1.50 -15.14
C ASN A 138 1.42 0.42 -15.87
N GLU A 139 1.53 0.38 -17.20
CA GLU A 139 0.77 -0.56 -18.05
C GLU A 139 0.93 -2.03 -17.65
N LYS A 140 2.12 -2.45 -17.20
CA LYS A 140 2.36 -3.84 -16.76
C LYS A 140 1.51 -4.19 -15.53
N ALA A 141 1.43 -3.26 -14.57
CA ALA A 141 0.63 -3.44 -13.37
C ALA A 141 -0.88 -3.28 -13.66
N GLN A 142 -1.25 -2.37 -14.56
CA GLN A 142 -2.64 -2.21 -15.04
C GLN A 142 -3.13 -3.50 -15.72
N ASP A 143 -2.32 -4.09 -16.60
CA ASP A 143 -2.61 -5.38 -17.23
C ASP A 143 -2.83 -6.48 -16.19
N LYS A 144 -1.99 -6.50 -15.15
CA LYS A 144 -2.13 -7.50 -14.08
C LYS A 144 -3.46 -7.42 -13.34
N LEU A 145 -4.00 -6.21 -13.10
CA LEU A 145 -5.34 -6.07 -12.51
C LEU A 145 -6.45 -6.60 -13.41
N VAL A 146 -6.32 -6.43 -14.73
CA VAL A 146 -7.27 -6.99 -15.70
C VAL A 146 -7.23 -8.51 -15.66
N VAL A 147 -6.02 -9.11 -15.73
CA VAL A 147 -5.82 -10.57 -15.67
C VAL A 147 -6.36 -11.18 -14.38
N LEU A 148 -6.21 -10.48 -13.25
CA LEU A 148 -6.71 -10.93 -11.94
C LEU A 148 -8.20 -10.66 -11.72
N ASN A 149 -8.89 -10.03 -12.68
CA ASN A 149 -10.29 -9.62 -12.58
C ASN A 149 -10.57 -8.80 -11.30
N ALA A 150 -9.66 -7.89 -10.95
CA ALA A 150 -9.74 -7.07 -9.74
C ALA A 150 -10.61 -5.82 -9.92
N LEU A 151 -10.77 -5.34 -11.16
CA LEU A 151 -11.51 -4.11 -11.47
C LEU A 151 -13.00 -4.17 -11.09
N PRO A 152 -13.75 -5.25 -11.35
CA PRO A 152 -15.14 -5.34 -10.90
C PRO A 152 -15.28 -5.20 -9.39
N ARG A 153 -14.32 -5.74 -8.62
CA ARG A 153 -14.31 -5.63 -7.16
C ARG A 153 -14.10 -4.19 -6.70
N LEU A 154 -13.17 -3.48 -7.31
CA LEU A 154 -12.96 -2.06 -7.00
C LEU A 154 -14.21 -1.24 -7.32
N VAL A 155 -14.91 -1.55 -8.42
CA VAL A 155 -16.20 -0.92 -8.75
C VAL A 155 -17.23 -1.19 -7.66
N THR A 156 -17.42 -2.46 -7.25
CA THR A 156 -18.33 -2.81 -6.15
C THR A 156 -17.99 -2.03 -4.88
N ILE A 157 -16.73 -2.03 -4.45
CA ILE A 157 -16.30 -1.27 -3.26
C ILE A 157 -16.63 0.21 -3.41
N SER A 158 -16.37 0.80 -4.58
CA SER A 158 -16.63 2.23 -4.83
C SER A 158 -18.11 2.62 -4.76
N THR A 159 -19.04 1.66 -4.91
CA THR A 159 -20.48 1.92 -4.95
C THR A 159 -21.25 1.30 -3.79
N THR A 160 -20.66 0.38 -3.02
CA THR A 160 -21.39 -0.34 -1.96
C THR A 160 -20.73 -0.28 -0.58
N ASP A 161 -19.46 0.10 -0.47
CA ASP A 161 -18.80 0.15 0.84
C ASP A 161 -19.38 1.28 1.71
N SER A 162 -19.81 0.96 2.93
CA SER A 162 -20.39 1.94 3.85
C SER A 162 -19.40 3.03 4.27
N THR A 163 -18.09 2.75 4.22
CA THR A 163 -17.04 3.67 4.68
C THR A 163 -16.57 4.60 3.56
N PRO A 164 -16.79 5.93 3.66
CA PRO A 164 -16.44 6.87 2.57
C PRO A 164 -14.97 6.86 2.16
N ASN A 165 -14.06 6.68 3.11
CA ASN A 165 -12.62 6.65 2.84
C ASN A 165 -12.20 5.41 2.03
N VAL A 166 -12.85 4.26 2.25
CA VAL A 166 -12.62 3.04 1.46
C VAL A 166 -13.05 3.29 0.02
N ARG A 167 -14.25 3.83 -0.19
CA ARG A 167 -14.76 4.19 -1.53
C ARG A 167 -13.83 5.14 -2.25
N LYS A 168 -13.37 6.20 -1.57
CA LYS A 168 -12.44 7.18 -2.14
C LYS A 168 -11.15 6.52 -2.64
N LYS A 169 -10.58 5.57 -1.89
CA LYS A 169 -9.36 4.84 -2.32
C LYS A 169 -9.64 3.80 -3.41
N ALA A 170 -10.82 3.18 -3.43
CA ALA A 170 -11.22 2.34 -4.56
C ALA A 170 -11.35 3.16 -5.86
N ILE A 171 -11.96 4.35 -5.80
CA ILE A 171 -12.07 5.26 -6.96
C ILE A 171 -10.68 5.75 -7.40
N TYR A 172 -9.78 6.03 -6.47
CA TYR A 172 -8.38 6.33 -6.79
C TYR A 172 -7.72 5.17 -7.56
N ALA A 173 -7.88 3.94 -7.09
CA ALA A 173 -7.34 2.76 -7.76
C ALA A 173 -7.92 2.56 -9.16
N ILE A 174 -9.23 2.73 -9.32
CA ILE A 174 -9.90 2.69 -10.63
C ILE A 174 -9.32 3.77 -11.55
N SER A 175 -9.21 5.01 -11.08
CA SER A 175 -8.68 6.12 -11.87
C SER A 175 -7.24 5.84 -12.33
N SER A 176 -6.36 5.38 -11.44
CA SER A 176 -5.00 4.98 -11.78
C SER A 176 -4.98 3.82 -12.77
N ALA A 177 -5.92 2.87 -12.67
CA ALA A 177 -5.95 1.69 -13.52
C ALA A 177 -6.42 1.98 -14.95
N VAL A 178 -7.35 2.92 -15.13
CA VAL A 178 -8.00 3.15 -16.44
C VAL A 178 -7.38 4.27 -17.27
N ARG A 179 -6.71 5.25 -16.66
CA ARG A 179 -6.14 6.39 -17.41
C ARG A 179 -5.07 5.90 -18.38
N ASN A 180 -5.24 6.29 -19.64
CA ASN A 180 -4.39 5.89 -20.77
C ASN A 180 -4.31 4.35 -20.98
N TYR A 181 -5.20 3.56 -20.39
CA TYR A 181 -5.20 2.10 -20.51
C TYR A 181 -6.60 1.54 -20.80
N GLN A 182 -6.89 1.38 -22.09
CA GLN A 182 -8.21 0.97 -22.59
C GLN A 182 -8.70 -0.39 -22.06
N PRO A 183 -7.85 -1.45 -21.92
CA PRO A 183 -8.34 -2.73 -21.42
C PRO A 183 -8.97 -2.63 -20.04
N ALA A 184 -8.39 -1.83 -19.13
CA ALA A 184 -8.98 -1.60 -17.82
C ALA A 184 -10.26 -0.76 -17.89
N MET A 185 -10.30 0.27 -18.75
CA MET A 185 -11.50 1.09 -18.96
C MET A 185 -12.69 0.24 -19.46
N ASP A 186 -12.42 -0.69 -20.38
CA ASP A 186 -13.45 -1.59 -20.91
C ASP A 186 -14.01 -2.51 -19.82
N GLU A 187 -13.16 -3.08 -18.95
CA GLU A 187 -13.60 -3.92 -17.83
C GLU A 187 -14.36 -3.13 -16.76
N VAL A 188 -13.92 -1.91 -16.45
CA VAL A 188 -14.64 -1.02 -15.51
C VAL A 188 -16.02 -0.69 -16.05
N THR A 189 -16.13 -0.26 -17.32
CA THR A 189 -17.41 0.10 -17.96
C THR A 189 -18.42 -1.05 -17.97
N LYS A 190 -17.95 -2.30 -18.17
CA LYS A 190 -18.78 -3.52 -18.06
C LYS A 190 -19.30 -3.75 -16.64
N SER A 191 -18.50 -3.40 -15.64
CA SER A 191 -18.77 -3.68 -14.23
C SER A 191 -19.58 -2.60 -13.50
N LEU A 192 -19.78 -1.43 -14.11
CA LEU A 192 -20.56 -0.34 -13.52
C LEU A 192 -21.99 -0.81 -13.18
N PRO A 193 -22.61 -0.29 -12.11
CA PRO A 193 -23.98 -0.65 -11.75
C PRO A 193 -25.00 -0.05 -12.74
N GLU A 194 -26.27 -0.41 -12.57
CA GLU A 194 -27.37 0.19 -13.33
C GLU A 194 -27.41 1.72 -13.16
N GLY A 195 -27.80 2.44 -14.21
CA GLY A 195 -27.81 3.92 -14.24
C GLY A 195 -26.51 4.59 -14.70
N TYR A 196 -25.43 3.82 -14.94
CA TYR A 196 -24.24 4.30 -15.64
C TYR A 196 -24.36 4.11 -17.15
N SER A 197 -23.69 4.97 -17.93
CA SER A 197 -23.63 4.78 -19.39
C SER A 197 -22.83 3.50 -19.68
N ARG A 198 -23.24 2.79 -20.74
CA ARG A 198 -22.52 1.64 -21.30
C ARG A 198 -21.79 1.99 -22.59
N ASP A 199 -21.79 3.27 -22.96
CA ASP A 199 -21.04 3.75 -24.11
C ASP A 199 -19.55 3.54 -23.89
N LYS A 200 -18.82 3.32 -24.98
CA LYS A 200 -17.37 3.20 -24.92
C LYS A 200 -16.77 4.52 -24.47
N ILE A 201 -15.97 4.48 -23.41
CA ILE A 201 -15.16 5.61 -22.93
C ILE A 201 -13.75 5.41 -23.45
N ASP A 202 -13.18 6.42 -24.11
CA ASP A 202 -11.77 6.43 -24.48
C ASP A 202 -10.92 6.70 -23.23
N ALA A 203 -10.03 5.76 -22.90
CA ALA A 203 -9.13 5.87 -21.76
C ALA A 203 -8.15 7.05 -21.86
N GLY A 204 -7.90 7.58 -23.06
CA GLY A 204 -7.09 8.78 -23.29
C GLY A 204 -7.86 10.09 -23.18
N ASP A 205 -9.19 10.06 -23.16
CA ASP A 205 -10.03 11.24 -22.93
C ASP A 205 -10.15 11.50 -21.42
N MET A 206 -9.28 12.37 -20.91
CA MET A 206 -9.24 12.67 -19.47
C MET A 206 -10.52 13.32 -18.95
N ASP A 207 -11.24 14.10 -19.78
CA ASP A 207 -12.50 14.72 -19.38
C ASP A 207 -13.59 13.64 -19.20
N ALA A 208 -13.64 12.66 -20.10
CA ALA A 208 -14.56 11.53 -19.98
C ALA A 208 -14.21 10.61 -18.79
N VAL A 209 -12.93 10.36 -18.55
CA VAL A 209 -12.45 9.60 -17.38
C VAL A 209 -12.84 10.33 -16.09
N ASP A 210 -12.61 11.64 -16.02
CA ASP A 210 -12.93 12.46 -14.84
C ASP A 210 -14.43 12.49 -14.57
N ALA A 211 -15.26 12.64 -15.60
CA ALA A 211 -16.70 12.59 -15.48
C ALA A 211 -17.19 11.24 -14.91
N LEU A 212 -16.58 10.12 -15.32
CA LEU A 212 -16.85 8.81 -14.73
C LEU A 212 -16.45 8.75 -13.25
N MET A 213 -15.25 9.23 -12.91
CA MET A 213 -14.77 9.23 -11.52
C MET A 213 -15.64 10.10 -10.62
N ASP A 214 -16.09 11.27 -11.09
CA ASP A 214 -17.00 12.14 -10.37
C ASP A 214 -18.37 11.50 -10.17
N LYS A 215 -18.88 10.80 -11.18
CA LYS A 215 -20.13 10.04 -11.05
C LYS A 215 -20.00 8.88 -10.05
N LEU A 216 -18.85 8.21 -9.96
CA LEU A 216 -18.57 7.22 -8.92
C LEU A 216 -18.49 7.86 -7.52
N ARG A 217 -17.84 9.03 -7.39
CA ARG A 217 -17.77 9.77 -6.11
C ARG A 217 -19.14 10.20 -5.62
N ALA A 218 -20.03 10.58 -6.53
CA ALA A 218 -21.40 10.99 -6.24
C ALA A 218 -22.38 9.82 -6.08
N HIS A 219 -21.92 8.56 -6.20
CA HIS A 219 -22.80 7.40 -6.10
C HIS A 219 -23.49 7.35 -4.72
N PRO A 220 -24.82 7.27 -4.66
CA PRO A 220 -25.53 7.16 -3.39
C PRO A 220 -25.26 5.79 -2.77
N VAL A 221 -24.84 5.77 -1.52
CA VAL A 221 -24.68 4.53 -0.73
C VAL A 221 -25.59 4.65 0.47
N GLU A 222 -26.47 3.67 0.65
CA GLU A 222 -27.33 3.61 1.83
C GLU A 222 -26.44 3.49 3.08
N SER A 223 -26.60 4.41 4.02
CA SER A 223 -25.96 4.33 5.33
C SER A 223 -26.52 3.11 6.05
N ALA A 224 -25.67 2.14 6.36
CA ALA A 224 -26.00 1.02 7.24
C ALA A 224 -26.27 1.48 8.67
#